data_AF-A0A497JBX6-F1
#
_entry.id   AF-A0A497JBX6-F1
#
_cell.length_a   1.000
_cell.length_b   1.000
_cell.length_c   1.000
_cell.angle_alpha   90.00
_cell.angle_beta   90.00
_cell.angle_gamma   90.00
#
_symmetry.space_group_name_H-M   'P 1'
#
loop_
_entity.id
_entity.type
_entity.pdbx_description
1 polymer ?
#
loop_
_entity_poly.entity_id
_entity_poly.type
_entity_poly.pdbx_seq_one_letter_code
_entity_poly.pdbx_strand_id
1 'polypeptide(L)' 'MVKRKKRKVEMPISSAGLIRYMDQEGRGIKIKPEHVVYAALGVVIFGALLRAGWI' A
#
# COMPACT_ATOMS: atom_id res chain seq x y z
N MET A 1 33.47 -4.25 42.64
CA MET A 1 33.03 -4.11 41.23
C MET A 1 31.55 -3.73 41.20
N VAL A 2 31.22 -2.49 40.86
CA VAL A 2 29.84 -1.98 40.85
C VAL A 2 29.16 -2.39 39.54
N LYS A 3 28.17 -3.30 39.59
CA LYS A 3 27.33 -3.67 38.43
C LYS A 3 26.40 -2.51 38.09
N ARG A 4 26.77 -1.66 37.13
CA ARG A 4 25.85 -0.68 36.52
C ARG A 4 24.84 -1.41 35.64
N LYS A 5 23.61 -1.58 36.14
CA LYS A 5 22.46 -2.04 35.35
C LYS A 5 22.20 -0.98 34.28
N LYS A 6 22.56 -1.25 33.02
CA LYS A 6 22.21 -0.40 31.88
C LYS A 6 20.69 -0.34 31.82
N ARG A 7 20.10 0.75 32.30
CA ARG A 7 18.71 1.11 32.02
C ARG A 7 18.64 1.17 30.50
N LYS A 8 18.03 0.17 29.86
CA LYS A 8 17.55 0.30 28.48
C LYS A 8 16.52 1.42 28.56
N VAL A 9 16.97 2.64 28.35
CA VAL A 9 16.08 3.71 27.94
C VAL A 9 15.72 3.32 26.51
N GLU A 10 14.63 2.56 26.37
CA GLU A 10 13.92 2.53 25.09
C GLU A 10 13.47 3.96 24.88
N MET A 11 14.25 4.68 24.08
CA MET A 11 13.86 6.00 23.63
C MET A 11 12.49 5.83 22.99
N PRO A 12 11.47 6.62 23.38
CA PRO A 12 10.19 6.57 22.68
C PRO A 12 10.51 6.86 21.21
N ILE A 13 10.13 5.92 20.34
CA ILE A 13 10.29 6.05 18.91
C ILE A 13 9.68 7.41 18.52
N SER A 14 10.55 8.37 18.21
CA SER A 14 10.19 9.70 17.75
C SER A 14 9.72 9.60 16.29
N SER A 15 8.61 8.87 16.08
CA SER A 15 7.87 8.76 14.83
C SER A 15 6.39 8.43 15.08
N ALA A 16 5.85 8.83 16.23
CA ALA A 16 4.42 8.71 16.56
C ALA A 16 3.48 9.43 15.57
N GLY A 17 4.02 10.36 14.76
CA GLY A 17 3.31 10.95 13.62
C GLY A 17 3.19 9.99 12.45
N LEU A 18 4.30 9.40 11.97
CA LEU A 18 4.30 8.54 10.78
C LEU A 18 3.46 7.26 10.98
N ILE A 19 3.47 6.66 12.17
CA ILE A 19 2.76 5.39 12.42
C ILE A 19 1.24 5.59 12.36
N ARG A 20 0.72 6.75 12.83
CA ARG A 20 -0.72 7.04 12.83
C ARG A 20 -1.24 7.49 11.46
N TYR A 21 -0.39 8.13 10.65
CA TYR A 21 -0.76 8.52 9.28
C TYR A 21 -0.72 7.32 8.33
N MET A 22 0.30 6.47 8.39
CA MET A 22 0.38 5.24 7.57
C MET A 22 -0.74 4.24 7.87
N ASP A 23 -1.20 4.15 9.13
CA ASP A 23 -2.32 3.28 9.52
C ASP A 23 -3.68 3.79 8.99
N GLN A 24 -3.85 5.12 8.90
CA GLN A 24 -5.08 5.72 8.37
C GLN A 24 -5.19 5.65 6.85
N GLU A 25 -4.08 5.75 6.12
CA GLU A 25 -4.06 5.69 4.65
C GLU A 25 -4.35 4.27 4.11
N GLY A 26 -4.17 3.23 4.92
CA GLY A 26 -4.33 1.83 4.53
C GLY A 26 -5.76 1.25 4.58
N ARG A 27 -6.77 2.05 4.95
CA ARG A 27 -8.17 1.58 5.13
C ARG A 27 -8.98 1.44 3.83
N GLY A 28 -8.34 1.55 2.68
CA GLY A 28 -8.97 1.31 1.38
C GLY A 28 -9.11 -0.18 1.05
N ILE A 29 -9.94 -0.47 0.04
CA ILE A 29 -9.97 -1.79 -0.60
C ILE A 29 -8.59 -2.05 -1.20
N LYS A 30 -7.87 -3.05 -0.67
CA LYS A 30 -6.56 -3.46 -1.19
C LYS A 30 -6.75 -4.26 -2.47
N ILE A 31 -6.73 -3.57 -3.61
CA ILE A 31 -6.75 -4.20 -4.92
C ILE A 31 -5.31 -4.61 -5.25
N LYS A 32 -5.08 -5.90 -5.55
CA LYS A 32 -3.74 -6.31 -6.00
C LYS A 32 -3.46 -5.67 -7.37
N PRO A 33 -2.23 -5.22 -7.66
CA PRO A 33 -1.89 -4.53 -8.91
C PRO A 33 -2.31 -5.28 -10.17
N GLU A 34 -2.31 -6.60 -10.14
CA GLU A 34 -2.69 -7.45 -11.27
C GLU A 34 -4.13 -7.19 -11.73
N HIS A 35 -5.06 -6.93 -10.81
CA HIS A 35 -6.46 -6.64 -11.17
C HIS A 35 -6.60 -5.33 -11.93
N VAL A 36 -5.78 -4.33 -11.60
CA VAL A 36 -5.77 -3.03 -12.31
C VAL A 36 -5.27 -3.23 -13.74
N VAL A 37 -4.23 -4.06 -13.90
CA VAL A 37 -3.69 -4.42 -15.22
C VAL A 37 -4.74 -5.15 -16.06
N TYR A 38 -5.42 -6.16 -15.49
CA TYR A 38 -6.47 -6.89 -16.21
C TYR A 38 -7.66 -6.00 -16.58
N ALA A 39 -8.08 -5.10 -15.70
CA ALA A 39 -9.16 -4.16 -15.97
C ALA A 39 -8.79 -3.20 -17.11
N ALA A 40 -7.58 -2.65 -17.10
CA ALA A 40 -7.08 -1.79 -18.17
C ALA A 40 -7.00 -2.54 -19.50
N LEU A 41 -6.49 -3.78 -19.50
CA LEU A 41 -6.41 -4.61 -20.69
C LEU A 41 -7.80 -4.89 -21.28
N GLY A 42 -8.77 -5.20 -20.42
CA GLY A 42 -10.15 -5.45 -20.82
C GLY A 42 -10.78 -4.25 -21.52
N VAL A 43 -10.59 -3.03 -20.99
CA VAL A 43 -11.09 -1.80 -21.63
C VAL A 43 -10.45 -1.57 -23.00
N VAL A 44 -9.14 -1.80 -23.12
CA VAL A 44 -8.42 -1.64 -24.40
C VAL A 44 -8.94 -2.63 -25.45
N ILE A 45 -9.07 -3.91 -25.08
CA ILE A 45 -9.55 -4.96 -25.99
C ILE A 45 -11.00 -4.70 -26.39
N PHE A 46 -11.85 -4.30 -25.44
CA PHE A 46 -13.24 -3.97 -25.71
C PHE A 46 -13.37 -2.78 -26.67
N GLY A 47 -12.60 -1.71 -26.44
CA GLY A 47 -12.55 -0.55 -27.35
C GLY A 47 -11.98 -0.92 -28.73
N ALA A 48 -11.01 -1.82 -28.79
CA ALA A 48 -10.45 -2.30 -30.05
C ALA A 48 -11.46 -3.15 -30.85
N LEU A 49 -12.23 -4.02 -30.18
CA LEU A 49 -13.29 -4.81 -30.80
C LEU A 49 -14.42 -3.93 -31.36
N LEU A 50 -14.85 -2.92 -30.60
CA LEU A 50 -15.81 -1.91 -31.05
C LEU A 50 -15.29 -1.13 -32.25
N ARG A 51 -14.02 -0.69 -32.21
CA ARG A 51 -13.39 0.04 -33.32
C ARG A 51 -13.27 -0.82 -34.58
N ALA A 52 -12.97 -2.10 -34.40
CA ALA A 52 -12.85 -3.06 -35.50
C ALA A 52 -14.21 -3.40 -36.14
N GLY A 53 -15.34 -2.97 -35.55
CA GLY A 53 -16.68 -3.29 -36.03
C GLY A 53 -17.02 -4.78 -35.87
N TRP A 54 -16.33 -5.47 -34.96
CA TRP A 54 -16.59 -6.88 -34.66
C TRP A 54 -17.82 -7.07 -33.77
N ILE A 55 -18.23 -5.99 -33.09
CA ILE A 55 -19.44 -5.78 -32.28
C ILE A 55 -19.97 -4.39 -32.65
#